data_AF-A0ABD0RNV7-F1
#
_entry.id   AF-A0ABD0RNV7-F1
#
_cell.length_a   1.000
_cell.length_b   1.000
_cell.length_c   1.000
_cell.angle_alpha   90.00
_cell.angle_beta   90.00
_cell.angle_gamma   90.00
#
_symmetry.space_group_name_H-M   'P 1'
#
loop_
_entity.id
_entity.type
_entity.pdbx_description
1 polymer ?
#
loop_
_entity_poly.entity_id
_entity_poly.type
_entity_poly.pdbx_seq_one_letter_code
_entity_poly.pdbx_strand_id
1 'polypeptide(L)'
;SCSAGEFQCRNRKCLAPVYVCDGDDDCGDGSDEEKCSPPTCGPHEFRCNSSECVPQPWTCDGDPDCADGSDEWAGRCGGGSGRPAPPPTRRLQCGAGEFRCSSGECVKLAW
;
A
#
# COMPACT_ATOMS: atom_id res chain seq x y z
N SER A 1 23.73 24.05 13.34
CA SER A 1 22.33 24.34 13.01
C SER A 1 22.18 24.10 11.53
N CYS A 2 21.21 23.29 11.11
CA CYS A 2 20.92 23.10 9.68
C CYS A 2 20.25 24.35 9.10
N SER A 3 20.21 24.47 7.76
CA SER A 3 19.56 25.59 7.08
C SER A 3 18.04 25.52 7.24
N ALA A 4 17.37 26.66 7.03
CA ALA A 4 15.91 26.71 7.07
C ALA A 4 15.32 25.80 6.00
N GLY A 5 14.69 24.69 6.43
CA GLY A 5 14.08 23.68 5.57
C GLY A 5 14.79 22.32 5.55
N GLU A 6 15.94 22.18 6.21
CA GLU A 6 16.63 20.89 6.37
C GLU A 6 16.22 20.19 7.68
N PHE A 7 16.10 18.86 7.64
CA PHE A 7 15.88 18.03 8.82
C PHE A 7 17.20 17.78 9.53
N GLN A 8 17.22 18.01 10.85
CA GLN A 8 18.39 17.74 11.68
C GLN A 8 18.26 16.39 12.36
N CYS A 9 19.12 15.46 11.95
CA CYS A 9 19.34 14.17 12.58
C CYS A 9 19.79 14.26 14.04
N ARG A 10 19.64 13.16 14.79
CA ARG A 10 20.14 13.06 16.18
C ARG A 10 21.66 13.18 16.26
N ASN A 11 22.38 12.68 15.26
CA ASN A 11 23.84 12.82 15.13
C ASN A 11 24.27 14.19 14.54
N ARG A 12 23.35 15.15 14.48
CA ARG A 12 23.55 16.52 13.95
C ARG A 12 23.86 16.60 12.45
N LYS A 13 23.69 15.49 11.72
CA LYS A 13 23.66 15.48 10.24
C LYS A 13 22.44 16.28 9.76
N CYS A 14 22.58 16.95 8.62
CA CYS A 14 21.49 17.69 7.99
C CYS A 14 21.09 16.95 6.73
N LEU A 15 19.80 16.68 6.59
CA LEU A 15 19.21 16.00 5.46
C LEU A 15 18.18 16.91 4.81
N ALA A 16 18.05 16.79 3.48
CA ALA A 16 16.91 17.38 2.80
C ALA A 16 15.64 16.66 3.24
N PRO A 17 14.48 17.35 3.30
CA PRO A 17 13.21 16.75 3.72
C PRO A 17 12.71 15.62 2.81
N VAL A 18 13.34 15.44 1.64
CA VAL A 18 13.11 14.29 0.74
C VAL A 18 13.77 13.00 1.22
N TYR A 19 14.78 13.11 2.08
CA TYR A 19 15.52 11.99 2.70
C TYR A 19 15.04 11.73 4.13
N VAL A 20 13.79 12.11 4.42
CA VAL A 20 13.18 11.92 5.73
C VAL A 20 11.95 11.08 5.47
N CYS A 21 11.88 9.88 6.04
CA CYS A 21 10.80 8.93 5.80
C CYS A 21 10.79 8.35 4.39
N ASP A 22 11.95 8.17 3.78
CA ASP A 22 12.07 7.55 2.45
C ASP A 22 12.29 6.02 2.54
N GLY A 23 12.47 5.49 3.75
CA GLY A 23 12.71 4.07 3.98
C GLY A 23 14.18 3.65 3.93
N ASP A 24 15.10 4.61 3.75
CA ASP A 24 16.55 4.41 3.81
C ASP A 24 17.14 5.13 5.02
N ASP A 25 18.25 4.62 5.56
CA ASP A 25 18.95 5.29 6.67
C ASP A 25 19.92 6.32 6.10
N ASP A 26 19.37 7.44 5.62
CA ASP A 26 20.17 8.56 5.15
C ASP A 26 20.90 9.24 6.30
N CYS A 27 20.43 9.06 7.52
CA CYS A 27 21.01 9.65 8.70
C CYS A 27 22.28 8.91 9.18
N GLY A 28 22.33 7.59 9.04
CA GLY A 28 23.36 6.70 9.60
C GLY A 28 23.10 6.26 11.04
N ASP A 29 22.01 6.77 11.62
CA ASP A 29 21.53 6.47 12.98
C ASP A 29 20.02 6.19 13.03
N GLY A 30 19.37 6.04 11.88
CA GLY A 30 17.94 5.80 11.70
C GLY A 30 17.05 6.95 12.14
N SER A 31 17.64 8.12 12.44
CA SER A 31 16.91 9.22 13.08
C SER A 31 15.94 9.96 12.15
N ASP A 32 16.19 9.88 10.87
CA ASP A 32 15.32 10.28 9.76
C ASP A 32 14.10 9.37 9.59
N GLU A 33 14.22 8.09 9.94
CA GLU A 33 13.14 7.10 9.80
C GLU A 33 12.34 6.87 11.12
N GLU A 34 12.93 7.15 12.28
CA GLU A 34 12.32 6.85 13.59
C GLU A 34 11.22 7.85 14.02
N LYS A 35 11.17 9.04 13.40
CA LYS A 35 10.17 10.09 13.68
C LYS A 35 9.25 10.38 12.50
N CYS A 36 9.12 9.40 11.63
CA CYS A 36 8.09 9.44 10.61
C CYS A 36 6.73 9.34 11.29
N SER A 37 5.89 10.35 11.07
CA SER A 37 4.46 10.08 11.17
C SER A 37 4.22 8.88 10.25
N PRO A 38 3.58 7.80 10.74
CA PRO A 38 3.41 6.59 9.94
C PRO A 38 2.87 7.06 8.60
N PRO A 39 3.53 6.71 7.46
CA PRO A 39 3.22 7.30 6.17
C PRO A 39 1.72 7.33 6.08
N THR A 40 1.17 8.54 6.22
CA THR A 40 -0.26 8.71 6.14
C THR A 40 -0.44 8.44 4.68
N CYS A 41 -0.83 7.20 4.37
CA CYS A 41 -1.28 6.79 3.05
C CYS A 41 -1.97 8.00 2.44
N GLY A 42 -1.63 8.31 1.19
CA GLY A 42 -2.04 9.55 0.55
C GLY A 42 -3.52 9.86 0.78
N PRO A 43 -3.97 11.10 0.54
CA PRO A 43 -5.31 11.54 0.90
C PRO A 43 -6.45 10.66 0.34
N HIS A 44 -6.16 9.84 -0.67
CA HIS A 44 -7.03 8.88 -1.33
C HIS A 44 -6.58 7.42 -1.18
N GLU A 45 -5.80 7.09 -0.15
CA GLU A 45 -5.32 5.75 0.16
C GLU A 45 -5.80 5.31 1.57
N PHE A 46 -5.96 4.01 1.73
CA PHE A 46 -6.39 3.32 2.93
C PHE A 46 -5.24 2.52 3.51
N ARG A 47 -5.04 2.64 4.82
CA ARG A 47 -3.97 1.92 5.52
C ARG A 47 -4.44 0.55 5.98
N CYS A 48 -3.84 -0.48 5.39
CA CYS A 48 -4.00 -1.86 5.82
C CYS A 48 -3.52 -2.06 7.27
N ASN A 49 -4.02 -3.12 7.91
CA ASN A 49 -3.49 -3.55 9.21
C ASN A 49 -2.03 -4.03 9.12
N SER A 50 -1.62 -4.49 7.93
CA SER A 50 -0.25 -4.86 7.59
C SER A 50 0.69 -3.65 7.38
N SER A 51 0.22 -2.43 7.64
CA SER A 51 0.94 -1.15 7.37
C SER A 51 1.13 -0.81 5.89
N GLU A 52 0.63 -1.65 4.98
CA GLU A 52 0.54 -1.36 3.55
C GLU A 52 -0.49 -0.25 3.28
N CYS A 53 -0.29 0.49 2.19
CA CYS A 53 -1.26 1.46 1.68
C CYS A 53 -1.87 0.92 0.40
N VAL A 54 -3.20 0.85 0.36
CA VAL A 54 -3.96 0.53 -0.85
C VAL A 54 -4.79 1.75 -1.23
N PRO A 55 -5.18 1.94 -2.50
CA PRO A 55 -6.12 2.98 -2.88
C PRO A 55 -7.43 2.87 -2.07
N GLN A 56 -8.00 4.00 -1.62
CA GLN A 56 -9.37 4.01 -1.06
C GLN A 56 -10.43 3.30 -1.91
N PRO A 57 -10.40 3.38 -3.26
CA PRO A 57 -11.33 2.61 -4.08
C PRO A 57 -11.16 1.08 -4.00
N TRP A 58 -10.05 0.60 -3.44
CA TRP A 58 -9.73 -0.82 -3.22
C TRP A 58 -10.04 -1.21 -1.76
N THR A 59 -10.93 -0.47 -1.11
CA THR A 59 -11.38 -0.77 0.24
C THR A 59 -12.83 -1.20 0.15
N CYS A 60 -13.16 -2.39 0.62
CA CYS A 60 -14.49 -2.99 0.52
C CYS A 60 -14.93 -3.20 -0.94
N ASP A 61 -13.97 -3.51 -1.82
CA ASP A 61 -14.15 -3.76 -3.24
C ASP A 61 -14.60 -5.21 -3.52
N GLY A 62 -14.31 -6.13 -2.59
CA GLY A 62 -14.63 -7.55 -2.68
C GLY A 62 -13.41 -8.44 -2.95
N ASP A 63 -12.27 -7.86 -3.33
CA ASP A 63 -10.98 -8.53 -3.43
C ASP A 63 -10.03 -8.09 -2.30
N PRO A 64 -9.27 -9.02 -1.68
CA PRO A 64 -8.31 -8.67 -0.64
C PRO A 64 -7.05 -8.05 -1.27
N ASP A 65 -6.97 -6.72 -1.29
CA ASP A 65 -5.82 -5.97 -1.80
C ASP A 65 -4.73 -5.77 -0.74
N CYS A 66 -5.09 -5.78 0.54
CA CYS A 66 -4.11 -5.87 1.61
C CYS A 66 -3.54 -7.28 1.71
N ALA A 67 -2.25 -7.41 2.07
CA ALA A 67 -1.62 -8.70 2.37
C ALA A 67 -2.35 -9.52 3.48
N ASP A 68 -3.08 -8.81 4.36
CA ASP A 68 -3.89 -9.36 5.45
C ASP A 68 -5.40 -9.38 5.13
N GLY A 69 -5.82 -8.88 3.96
CA GLY A 69 -7.22 -8.71 3.57
C GLY A 69 -8.00 -7.71 4.43
N SER A 70 -7.29 -6.85 5.17
CA SER A 70 -7.88 -5.94 6.16
C SER A 70 -8.74 -4.82 5.55
N ASP A 71 -8.53 -4.54 4.26
CA ASP A 71 -9.38 -3.69 3.41
C ASP A 71 -10.79 -4.27 3.20
N GLU A 72 -10.93 -5.60 3.31
CA GLU A 72 -12.18 -6.33 3.14
C GLU A 72 -12.82 -6.79 4.46
N TRP A 73 -12.23 -6.42 5.60
CA TRP A 73 -12.80 -6.82 6.89
C TRP A 73 -14.16 -6.11 7.10
N ALA A 74 -15.22 -6.90 7.25
CA ALA A 74 -16.56 -6.48 7.68
C ALA A 74 -16.61 -5.53 8.90
N GLY A 75 -15.58 -5.49 9.76
CA GLY A 75 -15.47 -4.54 10.88
C GLY A 75 -15.00 -3.14 10.47
N ARG A 76 -14.34 -3.03 9.31
CA ARG A 76 -13.94 -1.77 8.66
C ARG A 76 -14.89 -1.35 7.54
N CYS A 77 -15.49 -2.33 6.86
CA CYS A 77 -16.53 -2.13 5.87
C CYS A 77 -17.88 -2.04 6.58
N GLY A 78 -18.35 -0.81 6.86
CA GLY A 78 -19.66 -0.56 7.45
C GLY A 78 -20.75 -1.25 6.62
N GLY A 79 -21.23 -2.39 7.11
CA GLY A 79 -21.88 -3.42 6.32
C GLY A 79 -22.96 -2.91 5.35
N GLY A 80 -22.79 -3.25 4.08
CA GLY A 80 -23.82 -3.09 3.05
C GLY A 80 -23.27 -2.72 1.68
N SER A 81 -22.95 -3.74 0.87
CA SER A 81 -23.13 -3.75 -0.59
C SER A 81 -22.83 -2.44 -1.34
N GLY A 82 -21.56 -2.09 -1.55
CA GLY A 82 -21.16 -0.83 -2.16
C GLY A 82 -20.18 -0.95 -3.33
N ARG A 83 -20.57 -1.62 -4.42
CA ARG A 83 -19.90 -1.47 -5.74
C ARG A 83 -19.86 0.03 -6.10
N PRO A 84 -18.68 0.57 -6.43
CA PRO A 84 -18.32 0.70 -7.84
C PRO A 84 -16.86 0.30 -8.14
N ALA A 85 -16.69 -0.48 -9.20
CA ALA A 85 -15.41 -0.96 -9.70
C ALA A 85 -14.48 0.18 -10.19
N PRO A 86 -13.18 0.11 -9.87
CA PRO A 86 -12.10 0.84 -10.54
C PRO A 86 -11.16 -0.13 -11.32
N PRO A 87 -10.17 0.36 -12.08
CA PRO A 87 -9.75 -0.21 -13.37
C PRO A 87 -8.89 -1.49 -13.27
N PRO A 88 -8.75 -2.24 -14.37
CA PRO A 88 -8.04 -3.52 -14.36
C PRO A 88 -6.52 -3.30 -14.23
N THR A 89 -5.98 -3.50 -13.03
CA THR A 89 -4.53 -3.60 -12.84
C THR A 89 -4.13 -4.94 -12.23
N ARG A 90 -4.02 -5.91 -13.14
CA ARG A 90 -3.01 -6.98 -13.21
C ARG A 90 -2.81 -7.89 -11.99
N ARG A 91 -3.24 -9.15 -12.25
CA ARG A 91 -2.75 -10.45 -11.77
C ARG A 91 -3.33 -10.84 -10.41
N LEU A 92 -4.29 -11.76 -10.31
CA LEU A 92 -3.97 -13.20 -10.38
C LEU A 92 -5.19 -14.14 -10.59
N GLN A 93 -6.35 -13.64 -11.01
CA GLN A 93 -7.51 -14.49 -11.25
C GLN A 93 -7.74 -14.71 -12.76
N CYS A 94 -7.64 -15.96 -13.21
CA CYS A 94 -8.09 -16.32 -14.56
C CYS A 94 -9.57 -15.93 -14.69
N GLY A 95 -9.94 -15.24 -15.78
CA GLY A 95 -11.28 -14.68 -15.98
C GLY A 95 -12.37 -15.75 -16.03
N ALA A 96 -13.65 -15.32 -15.97
CA ALA A 96 -14.79 -16.24 -16.03
C ALA A 96 -14.76 -17.08 -17.32
N GLY A 97 -14.48 -18.39 -17.18
CA GLY A 97 -14.32 -19.35 -18.28
C GLY A 97 -12.89 -19.80 -18.56
N GLU A 98 -11.92 -19.40 -17.73
CA GLU A 98 -10.50 -19.71 -17.91
C GLU A 98 -9.93 -20.44 -16.68
N PHE A 99 -9.12 -21.47 -16.89
CA PHE A 99 -8.56 -22.30 -15.83
C PHE A 99 -7.04 -22.08 -15.72
N ARG A 100 -6.52 -22.00 -14.50
CA ARG A 100 -5.09 -21.85 -14.23
C ARG A 100 -4.38 -23.20 -14.35
N CYS A 101 -3.47 -23.33 -15.31
CA CYS A 101 -2.58 -24.48 -15.41
C CYS A 101 -1.48 -24.41 -14.32
N SER A 102 -0.88 -25.55 -13.96
CA SER A 102 0.26 -25.61 -13.03
C SER A 102 1.50 -24.83 -13.52
N SER A 103 1.54 -24.47 -14.81
CA SER A 103 2.54 -23.56 -15.39
C SER A 103 2.28 -22.07 -15.10
N GLY A 104 1.15 -21.72 -14.47
CA GLY A 104 0.76 -20.34 -14.20
C GLY A 104 0.05 -19.65 -15.38
N GLU A 105 -0.22 -20.36 -16.46
CA GLU A 105 -0.92 -19.86 -17.63
C GLU A 105 -2.44 -20.09 -17.53
N CYS A 106 -3.24 -19.09 -17.92
CA CYS A 106 -4.70 -19.19 -17.97
C CYS A 106 -5.14 -19.68 -19.35
N VAL A 107 -5.94 -20.73 -19.41
CA VAL A 107 -6.43 -21.32 -20.66
C VAL A 107 -7.97 -21.39 -20.68
N LYS A 108 -8.59 -21.15 -21.84
CA LYS A 108 -10.04 -21.35 -22.04
C LYS A 108 -10.32 -22.80 -22.45
N LEU A 109 -11.24 -23.48 -21.76
CA LEU A 109 -11.77 -24.77 -22.25
C LEU A 109 -12.73 -24.49 -23.42
N ALA A 110 -12.18 -24.41 -24.62
CA ALA A 110 -12.98 -24.58 -25.84
C ALA A 110 -13.06 -26.08 -26.12
N TRP A 111 -14.29 -26.61 -26.18
CA TRP A 111 -14.58 -27.97 -26.65
C TRP A 111 -14.54 -27.98 -28.18
#